data_AF-A0AA40HB59-F1
#
_entry.id   AF-A0AA40HB59-F1
#
_cell.length_a   1.000
_cell.length_b   1.000
_cell.length_c   1.000
_cell.angle_alpha   90.00
_cell.angle_beta   90.00
_cell.angle_gamma   90.00
#
_symmetry.space_group_name_H-M   'P 1'
#
loop_
_entity.id
_entity.type
_entity.pdbx_description
1 polymer ?
#
loop_
_entity_poly.entity_id
_entity_poly.type
_entity_poly.pdbx_seq_one_letter_code
_entity_poly.pdbx_strand_id
1 'polypeptide(L)'
;MATCMKAVTEQGSKLSNEEHNLLSVAYKNVVGGRRSAWRVISRTEQKTDTSDQKLQLIKDYREKVESELRSICTAVLESILIKG
;
A
#
# COMPACT_ATOMS: atom_id res chain seq x y z
N MET A 1 6.24 2.98 12.22
CA MET A 1 4.98 3.66 12.62
C MET A 1 3.76 2.81 12.28
N ALA A 2 3.51 2.43 11.01
CA ALA A 2 2.40 1.54 10.64
C ALA A 2 2.40 0.17 11.37
N THR A 3 3.59 -0.44 11.56
CA THR A 3 3.73 -1.72 12.29
C THR A 3 3.32 -1.63 13.76
N CYS A 4 3.65 -0.51 14.43
CA CYS A 4 3.27 -0.29 15.82
C CYS A 4 1.75 -0.11 15.96
N MET A 5 1.12 0.59 15.01
CA MET A 5 -0.33 0.80 15.02
C MET A 5 -1.12 -0.49 14.74
N LYS A 6 -0.54 -1.43 13.96
CA LYS A 6 -1.14 -2.76 13.73
C LYS A 6 -1.22 -3.58 15.02
N ALA A 7 -0.18 -3.55 15.85
CA ALA A 7 -0.19 -4.23 17.15
C ALA A 7 -1.25 -3.67 18.11
N VAL A 8 -1.51 -2.36 18.06
CA VAL A 8 -2.57 -1.70 18.85
C VAL A 8 -3.97 -2.11 18.34
N THR A 9 -4.14 -2.31 17.03
CA THR A 9 -5.42 -2.80 16.48
C THR A 9 -5.75 -4.24 16.88
N GLU A 10 -4.74 -5.10 17.06
CA GLU A 10 -4.89 -6.52 17.40
C GLU A 10 -5.23 -6.77 18.88
N GLN A 11 -5.06 -5.78 19.77
CA GLN A 11 -5.40 -5.89 21.21
C GLN A 11 -6.91 -5.76 21.53
N GLY A 12 -7.79 -5.76 20.52
CA GLY A 12 -9.24 -5.88 20.71
C GLY A 12 -9.96 -4.63 21.26
N SER A 13 -9.25 -3.60 21.72
CA SER A 13 -9.84 -2.34 22.18
C SER A 13 -10.34 -1.49 21.01
N LYS A 14 -11.50 -0.84 21.14
CA LYS A 14 -12.00 0.10 20.11
C LYS A 14 -10.99 1.25 20.00
N LEU A 15 -10.48 1.50 18.80
CA LEU A 15 -9.53 2.59 18.57
C LEU A 15 -10.21 3.93 18.92
N SER A 16 -9.49 4.78 19.66
CA SER A 16 -9.88 6.18 19.84
C SER A 16 -9.77 6.96 18.53
N ASN A 17 -10.44 8.11 18.45
CA ASN A 17 -10.34 9.00 17.29
C ASN A 17 -8.88 9.43 17.00
N GLU A 18 -8.08 9.64 18.05
CA GLU A 18 -6.67 10.01 17.95
C GLU A 18 -5.84 8.88 17.31
N GLU A 19 -6.04 7.64 17.75
CA GLU A 19 -5.34 6.47 17.20
C GLU A 19 -5.77 6.18 15.76
N HIS A 20 -7.05 6.37 15.43
CA HIS A 20 -7.56 6.23 14.07
C HIS A 20 -6.96 7.30 13.13
N ASN A 21 -6.81 8.54 13.60
CA ASN A 21 -6.15 9.60 12.85
C ASN A 21 -4.65 9.29 12.63
N LEU A 22 -3.96 8.82 13.66
CA LEU A 22 -2.55 8.45 13.58
C LEU A 22 -2.32 7.27 12.63
N LEU A 23 -3.21 6.27 12.68
CA LEU A 23 -3.25 5.14 11.75
C LEU A 23 -3.46 5.64 10.31
N SER A 24 -4.41 6.55 10.10
CA SER A 24 -4.71 7.15 8.80
C SER A 24 -3.53 7.92 8.22
N VAL A 25 -2.81 8.71 9.04
CA VAL A 25 -1.61 9.46 8.63
C VAL A 25 -0.47 8.50 8.27
N ALA A 26 -0.21 7.50 9.12
CA ALA A 26 0.84 6.52 8.87
C ALA A 26 0.58 5.75 7.55
N TYR A 27 -0.66 5.32 7.32
CA TYR A 27 -1.02 4.62 6.09
C TYR A 27 -1.01 5.52 4.85
N LYS A 28 -1.49 6.76 4.95
CA LYS A 28 -1.42 7.73 3.85
C LYS A 28 0.01 7.92 3.36
N ASN A 29 0.97 7.98 4.26
CA ASN A 29 2.40 8.10 3.93
C ASN A 29 2.96 6.84 3.26
N VAL A 30 2.66 5.65 3.79
CA VAL A 30 3.12 4.37 3.21
C VAL A 30 2.53 4.15 1.81
N VAL A 31 1.22 4.35 1.67
CA VAL A 31 0.51 4.21 0.38
C VAL A 31 0.97 5.29 -0.61
N GLY A 32 1.23 6.51 -0.14
CA GLY A 32 1.70 7.62 -0.98
C GLY A 32 3.03 7.33 -1.67
N GLY A 33 4.00 6.75 -0.94
CA GLY A 33 5.28 6.32 -1.50
C GLY A 33 5.12 5.24 -2.56
N ARG A 34 4.35 4.19 -2.25
CA ARG A 34 4.09 3.07 -3.18
C ARG A 34 3.33 3.49 -4.42
N ARG A 35 2.32 4.37 -4.31
CA ARG A 35 1.60 4.95 -5.45
C ARG A 35 2.49 5.82 -6.34
N SER A 36 3.48 6.48 -5.77
CA SER A 36 4.45 7.28 -6.54
C SER A 36 5.39 6.38 -7.32
N ALA A 37 5.92 5.32 -6.68
CA ALA A 37 6.72 4.29 -7.35
C ALA A 37 5.94 3.62 -8.49
N TRP A 38 4.70 3.18 -8.23
CA TRP A 38 3.84 2.58 -9.25
C TRP A 38 3.65 3.51 -10.47
N ARG A 39 3.38 4.80 -10.26
CA ARG A 39 3.25 5.78 -11.35
C ARG A 39 4.51 5.89 -12.20
N VAL A 40 5.69 5.85 -11.60
CA VAL A 40 6.97 5.89 -12.33
C VAL A 40 7.14 4.60 -13.14
N ILE A 41 6.91 3.43 -12.52
CA ILE A 41 7.06 2.13 -13.16
C ILE A 41 6.10 2.00 -14.35
N SER A 42 4.83 2.36 -14.20
CA SER A 42 3.85 2.30 -15.29
C SER A 42 4.20 3.24 -16.44
N ARG A 43 4.78 4.41 -16.16
CA ARG A 43 5.27 5.31 -17.21
C ARG A 43 6.50 4.74 -17.92
N THR A 44 7.38 4.08 -17.19
CA THR A 44 8.54 3.40 -17.77
C THR A 44 8.07 2.25 -18.66
N GLU A 45 7.14 1.43 -18.20
CA GLU A 45 6.53 0.34 -18.98
C GLU A 45 5.94 0.84 -20.31
N GLN A 46 5.15 1.92 -20.27
CA GLN A 46 4.55 2.52 -21.48
C GLN A 46 5.58 3.05 -22.49
N LYS A 47 6.79 3.39 -22.04
CA LYS A 47 7.87 3.90 -22.88
C LYS A 47 8.84 2.80 -23.33
N THR A 48 8.76 1.61 -22.75
CA THR A 48 9.60 0.47 -23.10
C THR A 48 9.01 -0.24 -24.32
N ASP A 49 9.87 -0.52 -25.31
CA ASP A 49 9.49 -1.24 -26.52
C ASP A 49 9.04 -2.67 -26.20
N THR A 50 8.05 -3.18 -26.93
CA THR A 50 7.52 -4.53 -26.75
C THR A 50 8.52 -5.63 -27.11
N SER A 51 9.55 -5.29 -27.87
CA SER A 51 10.67 -6.18 -28.21
C SER A 51 11.78 -6.21 -27.14
N ASP A 52 11.75 -5.31 -26.16
CA ASP A 52 12.78 -5.25 -25.11
C ASP A 52 12.55 -6.36 -24.08
N GLN A 53 13.55 -7.22 -23.88
CA GLN A 53 13.54 -8.29 -22.87
C GLN A 53 13.31 -7.75 -21.45
N LYS A 54 13.61 -6.45 -21.21
CA LYS A 54 13.36 -5.78 -19.93
C LYS A 54 11.88 -5.49 -19.69
N LEU A 55 11.02 -5.51 -20.71
CA LEU A 55 9.59 -5.24 -20.56
C LEU A 55 8.93 -6.23 -19.59
N GLN A 56 9.29 -7.51 -19.67
CA GLN A 56 8.73 -8.51 -18.76
C GLN A 56 9.11 -8.22 -17.30
N LEU A 57 10.39 -7.89 -17.05
CA LEU A 57 10.86 -7.52 -15.72
C LEU A 57 10.13 -6.28 -15.17
N ILE A 58 9.86 -5.28 -16.02
CA ILE A 58 9.13 -4.06 -15.63
C ILE A 58 7.67 -4.40 -15.29
N LYS A 59 7.01 -5.26 -16.08
CA LYS A 59 5.65 -5.73 -15.81
C LYS A 59 5.56 -6.49 -14.49
N ASP A 60 6.44 -7.45 -14.26
CA ASP A 60 6.49 -8.25 -13.03
C ASP A 60 6.69 -7.33 -11.80
N TYR A 61 7.58 -6.33 -11.93
CA TYR A 61 7.82 -5.38 -10.86
C TYR A 61 6.62 -4.46 -10.60
N ARG A 62 5.91 -4.03 -11.66
CA ARG A 62 4.66 -3.27 -11.52
C ARG A 62 3.59 -4.06 -10.79
N GLU A 63 3.38 -5.32 -11.19
CA GLU A 63 2.39 -6.21 -10.58
C GLU A 63 2.71 -6.49 -9.10
N LYS A 64 3.99 -6.66 -8.78
CA LYS A 64 4.43 -6.78 -7.39
C LYS A 64 4.07 -5.55 -6.56
N VAL A 65 4.35 -4.34 -7.07
CA VAL A 65 3.99 -3.10 -6.37
C VAL A 65 2.47 -2.93 -6.25
N GLU A 66 1.71 -3.36 -7.26
CA GLU A 66 0.24 -3.33 -7.23
C GLU A 66 -0.34 -4.31 -6.19
N SER A 67 0.25 -5.51 -6.07
CA SER A 67 -0.10 -6.49 -5.04
C SER A 67 0.20 -5.97 -3.64
N GLU A 68 1.37 -5.36 -3.42
CA GLU A 68 1.72 -4.70 -2.15
C GLU A 68 0.72 -3.58 -1.82
N LEU A 69 0.35 -2.75 -2.80
CA LEU A 69 -0.66 -1.70 -2.63
C LEU A 69 -2.03 -2.27 -2.25
N ARG A 70 -2.48 -3.32 -2.93
CA ARG A 70 -3.74 -4.01 -2.59
C ARG A 70 -3.71 -4.55 -1.17
N SER A 71 -2.65 -5.29 -0.80
CA SER A 71 -2.51 -5.87 0.54
C SER A 71 -2.53 -4.82 1.64
N ILE A 72 -1.79 -3.71 1.45
CA ILE A 72 -1.76 -2.59 2.40
C ILE A 72 -3.15 -1.95 2.53
N CYS A 73 -3.84 -1.68 1.41
CA CYS A 73 -5.19 -1.10 1.43
C CYS A 73 -6.21 -2.04 2.08
N THR A 74 -6.16 -3.34 1.78
CA THR A 74 -7.06 -4.34 2.38
C THR A 74 -6.85 -4.43 3.90
N ALA A 75 -5.59 -4.45 4.35
CA ALA A 75 -5.29 -4.47 5.78
C ALA A 75 -5.83 -3.23 6.52
N VAL A 76 -5.83 -2.05 5.89
CA VAL A 76 -6.48 -0.85 6.44
C VAL A 76 -7.98 -1.04 6.52
N LEU A 77 -8.60 -1.43 5.41
CA LEU A 77 -10.05 -1.59 5.34
C LEU A 77 -10.55 -2.60 6.39
N GLU A 78 -9.87 -3.72 6.55
CA GLU A 78 -10.17 -4.70 7.60
C GLU A 78 -9.98 -4.12 9.01
N SER A 79 -8.91 -3.36 9.25
CA SER A 79 -8.69 -2.71 10.56
C SER A 79 -9.78 -1.69 10.93
N ILE A 80 -10.45 -1.10 9.93
CA ILE A 80 -11.55 -0.15 10.11
C ILE A 80 -12.91 -0.87 10.20
N LEU A 81 -13.15 -1.90 9.38
CA LEU A 81 -14.44 -2.58 9.25
C LEU A 81 -14.72 -3.61 10.35
N ILE A 82 -13.70 -4.24 10.94
CA ILE A 82 -13.89 -5.30 11.95
C ILE A 82 -14.37 -4.74 13.32
N LYS A 83 -14.37 -3.42 13.52
CA LYS A 83 -14.77 -2.78 14.80
C LYS A 83 -16.03 -1.89 14.71
N GLY A 84 -16.78 -2.00 13.62
CA GLY A 84 -18.07 -1.34 13.40
C GLY A 84 -19.20 -1.97 14.20
#